data_AF-A0A5M0ZJ07-F1
#
_entry.id   AF-A0A5M0ZJ07-F1
#
_cell.length_a   1.000
_cell.length_b   1.000
_cell.length_c   1.000
_cell.angle_alpha   90.00
_cell.angle_beta   90.00
_cell.angle_gamma   90.00
#
_symmetry.space_group_name_H-M   'P 1'
#
loop_
_entity.id
_entity.type
_entity.pdbx_description
1 polymer ?
#
loop_
_entity_poly.entity_id
_entity_poly.type
_entity_poly.pdbx_seq_one_letter_code
_entity_poly.pdbx_strand_id
1 'polypeptide(L)'
;MVCEVQRRFLLKNDDFIKILKEEKITYSKDKIRVFFTRINPFCDIKYKKINQSYHQFSLYKLHDIIDKKTHKLSKKEFKCQSKNAIGDIIKKTRISFEVNGIWFFLYKFKNNLQDLIILKVIFSTFEQARCFNLPHFLQSYKEITDDENFYSKNLALYGDFSKTFDSVKCIKILDKQEDISLYFPSQIQSFEAGKILLFVLLKRLKNDRLNFLQKLTFESLEQFFISLRQICIFFEFFSALFEKSIQNKLQNYILNLEKQVYGDKNYKFELEKYIFILSDEKINNVFLDMDFILKNDCDFYQGEENKILKSQVAFKLRKELVFLKKKIVKSQRNLEEEIERIKFLLCYFATMFEEKSIEKLKNYFEYNHLEQISYDENIIKQIEKSIKKLKIYS
;
A
#
# COMPACT_ATOMS: atom_id res chain seq x y z
N MET A 1 4.75 26.22 -25.24
CA MET A 1 4.44 24.99 -24.46
C MET A 1 2.93 24.86 -24.42
N VAL A 2 2.33 23.88 -25.10
CA VAL A 2 0.86 23.68 -25.05
C VAL A 2 0.54 22.97 -23.75
N CYS A 3 -0.05 23.69 -22.79
CA CYS A 3 -0.50 23.10 -21.54
C CYS A 3 -1.93 22.60 -21.74
N GLU A 4 -2.10 21.33 -22.12
CA GLU A 4 -3.42 20.70 -22.12
C GLU A 4 -3.90 20.54 -20.66
N VAL A 5 -4.98 21.22 -20.31
CA VAL A 5 -5.64 21.04 -19.01
C VAL A 5 -6.58 19.84 -19.11
N GLN A 6 -6.65 19.01 -18.07
CA GLN A 6 -7.46 17.80 -18.09
C GLN A 6 -8.18 17.59 -16.75
N ARG A 7 -9.41 17.08 -16.82
CA ARG A 7 -10.14 16.54 -15.66
C ARG A 7 -10.43 15.06 -15.87
N ARG A 8 -10.45 14.27 -14.79
CA ARG A 8 -10.64 12.81 -14.85
C ARG A 8 -11.76 12.37 -13.91
N PHE A 9 -12.58 11.44 -14.37
CA PHE A 9 -13.73 10.95 -13.62
C PHE A 9 -13.77 9.43 -13.66
N LEU A 10 -14.14 8.82 -12.52
CA LEU A 10 -14.31 7.39 -12.36
C LEU A 10 -15.76 6.98 -12.63
N LEU A 11 -15.96 6.01 -13.52
CA LEU A 11 -17.27 5.52 -13.93
C LEU A 11 -17.60 4.19 -13.26
N LYS A 12 -18.87 4.03 -12.85
CA LYS A 12 -19.37 2.82 -12.16
C LYS A 12 -19.74 1.68 -13.11
N ASN A 13 -20.13 1.98 -14.33
CA ASN A 13 -20.62 1.01 -15.31
C ASN A 13 -20.24 1.39 -16.74
N ASP A 14 -20.46 0.44 -17.65
CA ASP A 14 -20.10 0.56 -19.06
C ASP A 14 -21.27 0.95 -19.97
N ASP A 15 -22.37 1.43 -19.40
CA ASP A 15 -23.57 1.84 -20.15
C ASP A 15 -23.34 3.06 -21.03
N PHE A 16 -22.18 3.72 -20.90
CA PHE A 16 -21.82 4.91 -21.66
C PHE A 16 -21.84 4.72 -23.18
N ILE A 17 -21.56 3.51 -23.70
CA ILE A 17 -21.68 3.27 -25.15
C ILE A 17 -23.14 3.38 -25.61
N LYS A 18 -24.10 2.95 -24.79
CA LYS A 18 -25.53 3.06 -25.11
C LYS A 18 -25.93 4.52 -25.14
N ILE A 19 -25.52 5.28 -24.12
CA ILE A 19 -25.74 6.73 -24.02
C ILE A 19 -25.22 7.47 -25.26
N LEU A 20 -23.97 7.20 -25.69
CA LEU A 20 -23.43 7.84 -26.90
C LEU A 20 -24.25 7.54 -28.16
N LYS A 21 -24.84 6.34 -28.27
CA LYS A 21 -25.69 5.97 -29.40
C LYS A 21 -27.05 6.66 -29.34
N GLU A 22 -27.67 6.72 -28.16
CA GLU A 22 -28.94 7.40 -27.92
C GLU A 22 -28.84 8.90 -28.25
N GLU A 23 -27.75 9.54 -27.82
CA GLU A 23 -27.44 10.94 -28.09
C GLU A 23 -26.89 11.18 -29.51
N LYS A 24 -26.79 10.15 -30.35
CA LYS A 24 -26.25 10.20 -31.73
C LYS A 24 -24.85 10.82 -31.84
N ILE A 25 -24.02 10.64 -30.82
CA ILE A 25 -22.65 11.16 -30.79
C ILE A 25 -21.70 10.20 -31.52
N THR A 26 -21.00 10.72 -32.54
CA THR A 26 -19.97 9.96 -33.24
C THR A 26 -18.74 9.75 -32.37
N TYR A 27 -18.15 8.55 -32.42
CA TYR A 27 -16.95 8.23 -31.66
C TYR A 27 -15.98 7.34 -32.45
N SER A 28 -14.70 7.38 -32.05
CA SER A 28 -13.63 6.52 -32.56
C SER A 28 -13.08 5.61 -31.47
N LYS A 29 -12.43 4.50 -31.86
CA LYS A 29 -11.88 3.50 -30.94
C LYS A 29 -10.41 3.23 -31.23
N ASP A 30 -9.58 3.33 -30.20
CA ASP A 30 -8.15 3.00 -30.26
C ASP A 30 -7.77 1.92 -29.27
N LYS A 31 -6.99 0.94 -29.71
CA LYS A 31 -6.35 -0.03 -28.83
C LYS A 31 -5.00 0.51 -28.37
N ILE A 32 -4.85 0.69 -27.07
CA ILE A 32 -3.66 1.26 -26.45
C ILE A 32 -2.97 0.23 -25.58
N ARG A 33 -1.64 0.17 -25.69
CA ARG A 33 -0.76 -0.59 -24.79
C ARG A 33 0.34 0.33 -24.28
N VAL A 34 0.51 0.39 -22.96
CA VAL A 34 1.52 1.23 -22.30
C VAL A 34 2.36 0.39 -21.34
N PHE A 35 3.66 0.67 -21.27
CA PHE A 35 4.53 0.16 -20.23
C PHE A 35 5.60 1.20 -19.89
N PHE A 36 6.20 1.09 -18.72
CA PHE A 36 7.28 1.96 -18.26
C PHE A 36 8.59 1.19 -18.23
N THR A 37 9.71 1.83 -18.52
CA THR A 37 11.06 1.24 -18.32
C THR A 37 11.88 2.03 -17.31
N ARG A 38 11.42 3.24 -16.96
CA ARG A 38 12.01 4.08 -15.93
C ARG A 38 10.90 4.88 -15.24
N ILE A 39 10.89 4.84 -13.92
CA ILE A 39 10.03 5.65 -13.05
C ILE A 39 10.94 6.11 -11.91
N ASN A 40 11.13 7.41 -11.75
CA ASN A 40 11.83 8.03 -10.63
C ASN A 40 11.44 9.51 -10.50
N PRO A 41 11.78 10.20 -9.39
CA PRO A 41 11.36 11.60 -9.16
C PRO A 41 11.70 12.59 -10.27
N PHE A 42 12.78 12.31 -11.01
CA PHE A 42 13.37 13.22 -12.00
C PHE A 42 13.13 12.77 -13.44
N CYS A 43 12.64 11.55 -13.67
CA CYS A 43 12.61 10.94 -14.99
C CYS A 43 11.63 9.78 -15.07
N ASP A 44 10.64 9.93 -15.94
CA ASP A 44 9.75 8.86 -16.37
C ASP A 44 9.96 8.57 -17.86
N ILE A 45 10.18 7.30 -18.19
CA ILE A 45 10.21 6.82 -19.58
C ILE A 45 9.13 5.78 -19.75
N LYS A 46 8.17 6.08 -20.62
CA LYS A 46 7.08 5.17 -20.98
C LYS A 46 6.99 4.98 -22.48
N TYR A 47 6.59 3.78 -22.86
CA TYR A 47 6.35 3.39 -24.24
C TYR A 47 4.86 3.18 -24.42
N LYS A 48 4.31 3.74 -25.49
CA LYS A 48 2.89 3.65 -25.81
C LYS A 48 2.72 3.22 -27.27
N LYS A 49 1.95 2.16 -27.45
CA LYS A 49 1.42 1.73 -28.74
C LYS A 49 -0.04 2.20 -28.83
N ILE A 50 -0.39 2.85 -29.92
CA ILE A 50 -1.77 3.23 -30.28
C ILE A 50 -2.06 2.59 -31.63
N ASN A 51 -2.94 1.61 -31.68
CA ASN A 51 -3.23 0.82 -32.89
C ASN A 51 -1.96 0.22 -33.51
N GLN A 52 -1.41 0.81 -34.58
CA GLN A 52 -0.17 0.38 -35.23
C GLN A 52 0.98 1.40 -35.09
N SER A 53 0.77 2.48 -34.34
CA SER A 53 1.78 3.51 -34.09
C SER A 53 2.46 3.29 -32.74
N TYR A 54 3.79 3.47 -32.70
CA TYR A 54 4.63 3.20 -31.53
C TYR A 54 5.40 4.45 -31.14
N HIS A 55 5.42 4.76 -29.86
CA HIS A 55 6.02 5.98 -29.34
C HIS A 55 6.73 5.73 -28.02
N GLN A 56 7.83 6.43 -27.81
CA GLN A 56 8.44 6.68 -26.51
C GLN A 56 8.04 8.08 -26.04
N PHE A 57 7.69 8.17 -24.77
CA PHE A 57 7.47 9.42 -24.07
C PHE A 57 8.48 9.48 -22.93
N SER A 58 9.29 10.53 -22.94
CA SER A 58 10.22 10.83 -21.86
C SER A 58 9.76 12.11 -21.16
N LEU A 59 9.68 12.06 -19.84
CA LEU A 59 9.41 13.19 -18.97
C LEU A 59 10.64 13.36 -18.08
N TYR A 60 11.31 14.50 -18.15
CA TYR A 60 12.40 14.86 -17.25
C TYR A 60 11.92 16.01 -16.36
N LYS A 61 12.22 15.90 -15.07
CA LYS A 61 11.89 16.91 -14.06
C LYS A 61 13.18 17.32 -13.35
N LEU A 62 13.48 18.60 -13.35
CA LEU A 62 14.59 19.18 -12.61
C LEU A 62 14.12 20.48 -11.97
N HIS A 63 13.95 20.49 -10.65
CA HIS A 63 13.26 21.57 -9.93
C HIS A 63 11.89 21.83 -10.57
N ASP A 64 11.63 23.08 -10.98
CA ASP A 64 10.37 23.48 -11.62
C ASP A 64 10.37 23.25 -13.15
N ILE A 65 11.48 22.78 -13.72
CA ILE A 65 11.60 22.56 -15.15
C ILE A 65 11.09 21.17 -15.51
N ILE A 66 10.12 21.13 -16.42
CA ILE A 66 9.55 19.90 -16.96
C ILE A 66 9.83 19.83 -18.46
N ASP A 67 10.68 18.89 -18.88
CA ASP A 67 10.96 18.59 -20.29
C ASP A 67 10.17 17.34 -20.73
N LYS A 68 9.34 17.49 -21.77
CA LYS A 68 8.51 16.42 -22.34
C LYS A 68 8.92 16.15 -23.77
N LYS A 69 9.45 14.94 -24.02
CA LYS A 69 9.87 14.50 -25.35
C LYS A 69 9.03 13.32 -25.82
N THR A 70 8.66 13.35 -27.11
CA THR A 70 7.95 12.25 -27.78
C THR A 70 8.76 11.82 -28.99
N HIS A 71 9.08 10.54 -29.07
CA HIS A 71 9.83 9.95 -30.18
C HIS A 71 9.04 8.79 -30.80
N LYS A 72 8.92 8.76 -32.13
CA LYS A 72 8.25 7.66 -32.85
C LYS A 72 9.22 6.48 -32.99
N LEU A 73 8.71 5.27 -32.81
CA LEU A 73 9.52 4.05 -32.84
C LEU A 73 9.04 3.08 -33.92
N SER A 74 9.93 2.16 -34.27
CA SER A 74 9.56 0.94 -34.97
C SER A 74 8.91 -0.09 -34.04
N LYS A 75 8.17 -1.03 -34.64
CA LYS A 75 7.62 -2.20 -33.93
C LYS A 75 8.70 -3.06 -33.26
N LYS A 76 9.88 -3.18 -33.89
CA LYS A 76 10.99 -4.00 -33.38
C LYS A 76 11.57 -3.39 -32.09
N GLU A 77 11.85 -2.09 -32.09
CA GLU A 77 12.36 -1.39 -30.91
C GLU A 77 11.37 -1.44 -29.75
N PHE A 78 10.08 -1.20 -30.01
CA PHE A 78 9.05 -1.27 -28.97
C PHE A 78 8.96 -2.65 -28.32
N LYS A 79 9.07 -3.73 -29.12
CA LYS A 79 9.11 -5.10 -28.60
C LYS A 79 10.38 -5.35 -27.77
N CYS A 80 11.53 -4.87 -28.21
CA CYS A 80 12.78 -4.99 -27.47
C CYS A 80 12.66 -4.34 -26.09
N GLN A 81 12.19 -3.08 -26.04
CA GLN A 81 12.04 -2.33 -24.80
C GLN A 81 10.99 -2.93 -23.86
N SER A 82 9.97 -3.61 -24.38
CA SER A 82 8.94 -4.24 -23.53
C SER A 82 9.46 -5.35 -22.63
N LYS A 83 10.65 -5.92 -22.92
CA LYS A 83 11.32 -6.89 -22.03
C LYS A 83 11.86 -6.25 -20.75
N ASN A 84 12.11 -4.94 -20.79
CA ASN A 84 12.61 -4.16 -19.67
C ASN A 84 11.48 -3.43 -18.94
N ALA A 85 10.23 -3.86 -19.15
CA ALA A 85 9.07 -3.24 -18.53
C ALA A 85 9.17 -3.35 -16.99
N ILE A 86 8.84 -2.24 -16.34
CA ILE A 86 8.67 -2.14 -14.90
C ILE A 86 7.17 -2.25 -14.60
N GLY A 87 6.83 -3.16 -13.70
CA GLY A 87 5.44 -3.46 -13.35
C GLY A 87 4.65 -4.02 -14.53
N ASP A 88 3.34 -3.85 -14.46
CA ASP A 88 2.40 -4.39 -15.42
C ASP A 88 2.27 -3.53 -16.67
N ILE A 89 2.01 -4.25 -17.77
CA ILE A 89 1.72 -3.63 -19.06
C ILE A 89 0.24 -3.27 -19.10
N ILE A 90 -0.05 -1.98 -19.04
CA ILE A 90 -1.40 -1.44 -19.14
C ILE A 90 -1.93 -1.65 -20.56
N LYS A 91 -3.04 -2.38 -20.67
CA LYS A 91 -3.82 -2.54 -21.90
C LYS A 91 -5.16 -1.84 -21.72
N LYS A 92 -5.53 -0.98 -22.65
CA LYS A 92 -6.81 -0.26 -22.61
C LYS A 92 -7.35 0.07 -23.98
N THR A 93 -8.66 0.20 -24.09
CA THR A 93 -9.34 0.77 -25.25
C THR A 93 -9.68 2.22 -24.93
N ARG A 94 -9.32 3.15 -25.82
CA ARG A 94 -9.78 4.55 -25.75
C ARG A 94 -10.95 4.72 -26.69
N ILE A 95 -12.05 5.27 -26.20
CA ILE A 95 -13.16 5.78 -27.00
C ILE A 95 -13.04 7.30 -26.99
N SER A 96 -12.90 7.90 -28.18
CA SER A 96 -12.76 9.35 -28.32
C SER A 96 -13.99 9.93 -28.99
N PHE A 97 -14.55 10.99 -28.41
CA PHE A 97 -15.73 11.68 -28.91
C PHE A 97 -15.67 13.15 -28.51
N GLU A 98 -16.50 13.97 -29.15
CA GLU A 98 -16.55 15.41 -28.94
C GLU A 98 -17.98 15.82 -28.62
N VAL A 99 -18.13 16.72 -27.64
CA VAL A 99 -19.42 17.33 -27.30
C VAL A 99 -19.18 18.82 -27.10
N ASN A 100 -19.92 19.66 -27.83
CA ASN A 100 -19.84 21.12 -27.75
C ASN A 100 -18.39 21.67 -27.85
N GLY A 101 -17.58 21.14 -28.78
CA GLY A 101 -16.19 21.59 -28.95
C GLY A 101 -15.18 21.01 -27.95
N ILE A 102 -15.63 20.18 -27.01
CA ILE A 102 -14.78 19.63 -25.94
C ILE A 102 -14.50 18.15 -26.21
N TRP A 103 -13.23 17.77 -26.12
CA TRP A 103 -12.78 16.39 -26.33
C TRP A 103 -12.90 15.54 -25.07
N PHE A 104 -13.50 14.38 -25.24
CA PHE A 104 -13.65 13.36 -24.21
C PHE A 104 -12.97 12.07 -24.63
N PHE A 105 -12.22 11.48 -23.69
CA PHE A 105 -11.55 10.20 -23.84
C PHE A 105 -11.97 9.25 -22.74
N LEU A 106 -12.79 8.26 -23.11
CA LEU A 106 -13.16 7.18 -22.21
C LEU A 106 -12.16 6.03 -22.33
N TYR A 107 -11.56 5.64 -21.22
CA TYR A 107 -10.61 4.52 -21.14
C TYR A 107 -11.25 3.32 -20.46
N LYS A 108 -11.33 2.22 -21.20
CA LYS A 108 -11.69 0.90 -20.66
C LYS A 108 -10.44 0.04 -20.56
N PHE A 109 -10.11 -0.38 -19.35
CA PHE A 109 -8.89 -1.13 -19.11
C PHE A 109 -9.14 -2.64 -19.27
N LYS A 110 -8.08 -3.46 -19.17
CA LYS A 110 -8.12 -4.92 -19.32
C LYS A 110 -7.28 -5.57 -18.23
N ASN A 111 -7.40 -6.90 -18.10
CA ASN A 111 -6.68 -7.72 -17.10
C ASN A 111 -7.05 -7.27 -15.67
N ASN A 112 -6.07 -7.15 -14.76
CA ASN A 112 -6.24 -6.73 -13.36
C ASN A 112 -6.89 -5.33 -13.18
N LEU A 113 -7.02 -4.59 -14.28
CA LEU A 113 -7.66 -3.27 -14.34
C LEU A 113 -9.03 -3.31 -15.03
N GLN A 114 -9.59 -4.48 -15.37
CA GLN A 114 -10.79 -4.58 -16.22
C GLN A 114 -12.02 -3.85 -15.67
N ASP A 115 -12.14 -3.76 -14.34
CA ASP A 115 -13.26 -3.09 -13.66
C ASP A 115 -13.07 -1.56 -13.62
N LEU A 116 -11.95 -1.05 -14.12
CA LEU A 116 -11.64 0.37 -14.14
C LEU A 116 -12.11 1.01 -15.45
N ILE A 117 -12.94 2.05 -15.31
CA ILE A 117 -13.39 2.91 -16.40
C ILE A 117 -13.12 4.36 -16.03
N ILE A 118 -12.29 5.05 -16.82
CA ILE A 118 -11.91 6.46 -16.58
C ILE A 118 -12.31 7.32 -17.77
N LEU A 119 -13.11 8.34 -17.51
CA LEU A 119 -13.37 9.42 -18.46
C LEU A 119 -12.36 10.54 -18.25
N LYS A 120 -11.67 10.97 -19.31
CA LYS A 120 -10.81 12.14 -19.30
C LYS A 120 -11.42 13.20 -20.22
N VAL A 121 -11.53 14.42 -19.72
CA VAL A 121 -11.96 15.60 -20.48
C VAL A 121 -10.75 16.50 -20.71
N ILE A 122 -10.59 17.05 -21.91
CA ILE A 122 -9.47 17.92 -22.28
C ILE A 122 -9.97 19.33 -22.56
N PHE A 123 -9.28 20.31 -21.99
CA PHE A 123 -9.56 21.73 -22.11
C PHE A 123 -8.34 22.46 -22.68
N SER A 124 -8.59 23.53 -23.43
CA SER A 124 -7.53 24.39 -23.94
C SER A 124 -7.01 25.37 -22.88
N THR A 125 -7.83 25.70 -21.86
CA THR A 125 -7.47 26.62 -20.78
C THR A 125 -7.91 26.14 -19.40
N PHE A 126 -7.28 26.67 -18.35
CA PHE A 126 -7.68 26.41 -16.96
C PHE A 126 -9.06 26.97 -16.64
N GLU A 127 -9.43 28.13 -17.18
CA GLU A 127 -10.74 28.74 -16.96
C GLU A 127 -11.87 27.87 -17.50
N GLN A 128 -11.70 27.31 -18.70
CA GLN A 128 -12.65 26.36 -19.27
C GLN A 128 -12.80 25.14 -18.38
N ALA A 129 -11.69 24.58 -17.88
CA ALA A 129 -11.73 23.42 -16.99
C ALA A 129 -12.45 23.71 -15.66
N ARG A 130 -12.27 24.91 -15.11
CA ARG A 130 -12.86 25.36 -13.85
C ARG A 130 -14.38 25.59 -13.97
N CYS A 131 -14.82 26.19 -15.06
CA CYS A 131 -16.24 26.48 -15.31
C CYS A 131 -17.00 25.29 -15.91
N PHE A 132 -16.31 24.19 -16.24
CA PHE A 132 -16.92 23.04 -16.86
C PHE A 132 -17.78 22.24 -15.88
N ASN A 133 -19.04 22.05 -16.27
CA ASN A 133 -19.93 21.08 -15.65
C ASN A 133 -20.05 19.85 -16.55
N LEU A 134 -20.02 18.67 -15.94
CA LEU A 134 -20.29 17.43 -16.67
C LEU A 134 -21.70 17.51 -17.30
N PRO A 135 -21.86 17.10 -18.57
CA PRO A 135 -23.17 16.94 -19.17
C PRO A 135 -24.09 16.11 -18.27
N HIS A 136 -25.41 16.38 -18.28
CA HIS A 136 -26.37 15.74 -17.37
C HIS A 136 -26.29 14.21 -17.37
N PHE A 137 -26.06 13.61 -18.54
CA PHE A 137 -25.87 12.16 -18.68
C PHE A 137 -24.57 11.61 -18.05
N LEU A 138 -23.73 12.47 -17.43
CA LEU A 138 -22.45 12.14 -16.77
C LEU A 138 -22.31 12.69 -15.35
N GLN A 139 -23.31 13.35 -14.78
CA GLN A 139 -23.16 14.13 -13.55
C GLN A 139 -22.84 13.32 -12.28
N SER A 140 -23.06 12.00 -12.26
CA SER A 140 -22.92 11.17 -11.06
C SER A 140 -21.53 10.57 -10.84
N TYR A 141 -20.49 11.04 -11.53
CA TYR A 141 -19.16 10.43 -11.50
C TYR A 141 -18.22 11.11 -10.51
N LYS A 142 -17.44 10.30 -9.77
CA LYS A 142 -16.43 10.78 -8.82
C LYS A 142 -15.26 11.39 -9.60
N GLU A 143 -14.93 12.64 -9.33
CA GLU A 143 -13.72 13.27 -9.87
C GLU A 143 -12.47 12.69 -9.19
N ILE A 144 -11.47 12.34 -10.02
CA ILE A 144 -10.21 11.69 -9.64
C ILE A 144 -9.03 12.37 -10.33
N THR A 145 -9.14 13.66 -10.65
CA THR A 145 -8.14 14.43 -11.39
C THR A 145 -6.79 14.40 -10.70
N ASP A 146 -6.79 14.67 -9.39
CA ASP A 146 -5.60 14.80 -8.54
C ASP A 146 -5.34 13.54 -7.70
N ASP A 147 -6.16 12.49 -7.86
CA ASP A 147 -5.96 11.22 -7.17
C ASP A 147 -4.84 10.42 -7.86
N GLU A 148 -3.68 10.37 -7.20
CA GLU A 148 -2.49 9.72 -7.71
C GLU A 148 -2.68 8.22 -7.95
N ASN A 149 -3.62 7.55 -7.26
CA ASN A 149 -3.87 6.11 -7.42
C ASN A 149 -4.24 5.77 -8.88
N PHE A 150 -4.84 6.72 -9.59
CA PHE A 150 -5.27 6.58 -10.99
C PHE A 150 -4.23 7.09 -12.00
N TYR A 151 -3.05 7.53 -11.54
CA TYR A 151 -1.98 7.92 -12.44
C TYR A 151 -1.44 6.69 -13.18
N SER A 152 -1.10 6.85 -14.46
CA SER A 152 -0.67 5.70 -15.28
C SER A 152 0.56 4.98 -14.73
N LYS A 153 1.46 5.67 -14.00
CA LYS A 153 2.60 5.02 -13.31
C LYS A 153 2.12 4.10 -12.18
N ASN A 154 1.19 4.57 -11.35
CA ASN A 154 0.67 3.83 -10.19
C ASN A 154 -0.25 2.68 -10.63
N LEU A 155 -1.02 2.87 -11.71
CA LEU A 155 -1.76 1.78 -12.33
C LEU A 155 -0.85 0.67 -12.88
N ALA A 156 0.34 1.01 -13.40
CA ALA A 156 1.29 0.01 -13.89
C ALA A 156 2.02 -0.69 -12.73
N LEU A 157 2.35 0.04 -11.66
CA LEU A 157 3.13 -0.49 -10.55
C LEU A 157 2.30 -1.29 -9.55
N TYR A 158 1.07 -0.85 -9.29
CA TYR A 158 0.28 -1.30 -8.16
C TYR A 158 -1.13 -1.75 -8.56
N GLY A 159 -1.59 -1.35 -9.75
CA GLY A 159 -2.97 -1.46 -10.21
C GLY A 159 -3.58 -2.86 -10.12
N ASP A 160 -4.41 -3.06 -9.09
CA ASP A 160 -5.28 -4.21 -8.93
C ASP A 160 -6.61 -3.72 -8.32
N PHE A 161 -7.64 -3.64 -9.16
CA PHE A 161 -8.98 -3.22 -8.75
C PHE A 161 -9.96 -4.39 -8.72
N SER A 162 -9.48 -5.62 -8.95
CA SER A 162 -10.31 -6.83 -8.90
C SER A 162 -10.84 -7.12 -7.48
N LYS A 163 -10.24 -6.48 -6.46
CA LYS A 163 -10.54 -6.65 -5.04
C LYS A 163 -10.85 -5.28 -4.43
N THR A 164 -12.13 -4.96 -4.28
CA THR A 164 -12.54 -3.80 -3.47
C THR A 164 -12.40 -4.16 -2.00
N PHE A 165 -11.52 -3.45 -1.28
CA PHE A 165 -11.36 -3.62 0.16
C PHE A 165 -12.29 -2.69 0.91
N ASP A 166 -13.00 -3.25 1.87
CA ASP A 166 -13.89 -2.56 2.81
C ASP A 166 -13.46 -3.04 4.19
N SER A 167 -12.67 -2.21 4.89
CA SER A 167 -12.10 -2.57 6.18
C SER A 167 -13.15 -2.98 7.20
N VAL A 168 -14.32 -2.34 7.22
CA VAL A 168 -15.43 -2.69 8.13
C VAL A 168 -15.96 -4.08 7.83
N LYS A 169 -16.20 -4.42 6.56
CA LYS A 169 -16.61 -5.79 6.18
C LYS A 169 -15.52 -6.81 6.53
N CYS A 170 -14.26 -6.51 6.26
CA CYS A 170 -13.15 -7.40 6.60
C CYS A 170 -13.05 -7.63 8.11
N ILE A 171 -13.17 -6.58 8.92
CA ILE A 171 -13.15 -6.67 10.38
C ILE A 171 -14.34 -7.49 10.89
N LYS A 172 -15.55 -7.32 10.34
CA LYS A 172 -16.72 -8.15 10.71
C LYS A 172 -16.50 -9.65 10.43
N ILE A 173 -15.75 -9.99 9.39
CA ILE A 173 -15.37 -11.39 9.10
C ILE A 173 -14.31 -11.86 10.10
N LEU A 174 -13.26 -11.06 10.30
CA LEU A 174 -12.16 -11.35 11.24
C LEU A 174 -12.63 -11.47 12.69
N ASP A 175 -13.67 -10.75 13.09
CA ASP A 175 -14.24 -10.80 14.44
C ASP A 175 -14.74 -12.21 14.77
N LYS A 176 -15.27 -12.92 13.76
CA LYS A 176 -15.86 -14.27 13.89
C LYS A 176 -14.87 -15.43 13.73
N GLN A 177 -13.64 -15.16 13.30
CA GLN A 177 -12.62 -16.21 13.06
C GLN A 177 -11.47 -16.08 14.06
N GLU A 178 -10.87 -17.20 14.48
CA GLU A 178 -9.79 -17.20 15.47
C GLU A 178 -8.45 -16.81 14.86
N ASP A 179 -8.10 -17.35 13.68
CA ASP A 179 -6.86 -17.05 12.97
C ASP A 179 -7.10 -16.85 11.48
N ILE A 180 -6.63 -15.70 10.95
CA ILE A 180 -6.59 -15.44 9.51
C ILE A 180 -5.23 -14.86 9.14
N SER A 181 -4.58 -15.48 8.16
CA SER A 181 -3.45 -14.90 7.45
C SER A 181 -3.89 -13.71 6.60
N LEU A 182 -3.35 -12.53 6.87
CA LEU A 182 -3.67 -11.32 6.12
C LEU A 182 -2.96 -11.32 4.76
N TYR A 183 -3.74 -11.19 3.68
CA TYR A 183 -3.25 -11.04 2.32
C TYR A 183 -3.72 -9.72 1.72
N PHE A 184 -2.87 -8.71 1.82
CA PHE A 184 -3.20 -7.38 1.32
C PHE A 184 -2.95 -7.26 -0.20
N PRO A 185 -3.87 -6.66 -0.97
CA PRO A 185 -3.65 -6.41 -2.39
C PRO A 185 -2.66 -5.26 -2.62
N SER A 186 -2.01 -5.23 -3.79
CA SER A 186 -0.93 -4.27 -4.10
C SER A 186 -1.36 -2.79 -4.04
N GLN A 187 -2.64 -2.48 -4.28
CA GLN A 187 -3.23 -1.12 -4.26
C GLN A 187 -3.92 -0.75 -2.95
N ILE A 188 -3.87 -1.60 -1.91
CA ILE A 188 -4.53 -1.24 -0.65
C ILE A 188 -3.93 0.06 -0.10
N GLN A 189 -4.82 0.90 0.40
CA GLN A 189 -4.46 2.15 1.02
C GLN A 189 -3.99 1.90 2.46
N SER A 190 -3.07 2.74 2.93
CA SER A 190 -2.42 2.59 4.24
C SER A 190 -3.42 2.59 5.39
N PHE A 191 -4.49 3.38 5.32
CA PHE A 191 -5.49 3.43 6.40
C PHE A 191 -6.33 2.17 6.48
N GLU A 192 -6.82 1.68 5.33
CA GLU A 192 -7.60 0.43 5.28
C GLU A 192 -6.79 -0.73 5.85
N ALA A 193 -5.54 -0.88 5.40
CA ALA A 193 -4.65 -1.92 5.87
C ALA A 193 -4.28 -1.77 7.36
N GLY A 194 -3.98 -0.54 7.79
CA GLY A 194 -3.64 -0.23 9.18
C GLY A 194 -4.79 -0.54 10.13
N LYS A 195 -6.02 -0.19 9.77
CA LYS A 195 -7.26 -0.49 10.52
C LYS A 195 -7.44 -2.00 10.69
N ILE A 196 -7.31 -2.77 9.60
CA ILE A 196 -7.42 -4.24 9.63
C ILE A 196 -6.31 -4.87 10.47
N LEU A 197 -5.06 -4.46 10.25
CA LEU A 197 -3.92 -5.04 10.95
C LEU A 197 -3.98 -4.75 12.44
N LEU A 198 -4.29 -3.52 12.84
CA LEU A 198 -4.41 -3.16 14.25
C LEU A 198 -5.50 -3.97 14.95
N PHE A 199 -6.63 -4.21 14.28
CA PHE A 199 -7.70 -5.06 14.80
C PHE A 199 -7.19 -6.48 15.08
N VAL A 200 -6.48 -7.09 14.14
CA VAL A 200 -5.90 -8.44 14.31
C VAL A 200 -4.88 -8.47 15.45
N LEU A 201 -4.00 -7.47 15.53
CA LEU A 201 -2.99 -7.39 16.58
C LEU A 201 -3.61 -7.22 17.98
N LEU A 202 -4.61 -6.35 18.12
CA LEU A 202 -5.30 -6.14 19.40
C LEU A 202 -6.10 -7.37 19.83
N LYS A 203 -6.77 -8.04 18.88
CA LYS A 203 -7.47 -9.29 19.14
C LYS A 203 -6.51 -10.37 19.64
N ARG A 204 -5.34 -10.51 19.00
CA ARG A 204 -4.29 -11.44 19.45
C ARG A 204 -3.78 -11.07 20.85
N LEU A 205 -3.44 -9.79 21.09
CA LEU A 205 -2.99 -9.32 22.41
C LEU A 205 -4.01 -9.64 23.50
N LYS A 206 -5.31 -9.41 23.23
CA LYS A 206 -6.40 -9.72 24.15
C LYS A 206 -6.47 -11.21 24.47
N ASN A 207 -6.34 -12.08 23.45
CA ASN A 207 -6.34 -13.52 23.63
C ASN A 207 -5.11 -14.01 24.42
N ASP A 208 -3.92 -13.51 24.09
CA ASP A 208 -2.68 -13.86 24.80
C ASP A 208 -2.72 -13.41 26.26
N ARG A 209 -3.32 -12.24 26.53
CA ARG A 209 -3.57 -11.76 27.90
C ARG A 209 -4.45 -12.73 28.68
N LEU A 210 -5.57 -13.15 28.10
CA LEU A 210 -6.49 -14.10 28.74
C LEU A 210 -5.80 -15.47 28.96
N ASN A 211 -5.06 -15.95 27.97
CA ASN A 211 -4.29 -17.19 28.07
C ASN A 211 -3.23 -17.12 29.19
N PHE A 212 -2.53 -15.98 29.33
CA PHE A 212 -1.61 -15.78 30.46
C PHE A 212 -2.35 -15.80 31.80
N LEU A 213 -3.44 -15.04 31.96
CA LEU A 213 -4.20 -14.98 33.21
C LEU A 213 -4.82 -16.34 33.60
N GLN A 214 -5.03 -17.25 32.64
CA GLN A 214 -5.51 -18.60 32.89
C GLN A 214 -4.40 -19.60 33.21
N LYS A 215 -3.30 -19.59 32.45
CA LYS A 215 -2.23 -20.60 32.57
C LYS A 215 -1.15 -20.23 33.58
N LEU A 216 -0.89 -18.92 33.73
CA LEU A 216 0.15 -18.37 34.59
C LEU A 216 1.52 -19.02 34.34
N THR A 217 1.89 -19.19 33.07
CA THR A 217 3.22 -19.73 32.67
C THR A 217 4.08 -18.66 32.01
N PHE A 218 5.40 -18.82 32.11
CA PHE A 218 6.36 -17.94 31.43
C PHE A 218 6.12 -17.89 29.91
N GLU A 219 5.88 -19.03 29.29
CA GLU A 219 5.59 -19.13 27.85
C GLU A 219 4.36 -18.29 27.45
N SER A 220 3.31 -18.31 28.27
CA SER A 220 2.10 -17.51 28.03
C SER A 220 2.35 -16.00 28.23
N LEU A 221 3.24 -15.62 29.15
CA LEU A 221 3.66 -14.23 29.35
C LEU A 221 4.54 -13.75 28.19
N GLU A 222 5.47 -14.59 27.73
CA GLU A 222 6.34 -14.31 26.59
C GLU A 222 5.50 -14.10 25.31
N GLN A 223 4.49 -14.95 25.09
CA GLN A 223 3.59 -14.79 23.95
C GLN A 223 2.81 -13.47 24.02
N PHE A 224 2.31 -13.09 25.21
CA PHE A 224 1.70 -11.77 25.42
C PHE A 224 2.68 -10.64 25.10
N PHE A 225 3.92 -10.75 25.58
CA PHE A 225 4.96 -9.75 25.34
C PHE A 225 5.27 -9.61 23.83
N ILE A 226 5.39 -10.72 23.10
CA ILE A 226 5.58 -10.71 21.65
C ILE A 226 4.44 -9.97 20.95
N SER A 227 3.19 -10.27 21.30
CA SER A 227 2.02 -9.59 20.72
C SER A 227 1.99 -8.10 21.06
N LEU A 228 2.37 -7.72 22.28
CA LEU A 228 2.49 -6.32 22.68
C LEU A 228 3.56 -5.59 21.87
N ARG A 229 4.73 -6.21 21.70
CA ARG A 229 5.84 -5.67 20.91
C ARG A 229 5.46 -5.46 19.45
N GLN A 230 4.68 -6.37 18.86
CA GLN A 230 4.15 -6.19 17.50
C GLN A 230 3.26 -4.94 17.38
N ILE A 231 2.48 -4.60 18.41
CA ILE A 231 1.68 -3.37 18.42
C ILE A 231 2.58 -2.13 18.58
N CYS A 232 3.66 -2.19 19.35
CA CYS A 232 4.65 -1.10 19.38
C CYS A 232 5.25 -0.86 17.99
N ILE A 233 5.69 -1.91 17.29
CA ILE A 233 6.24 -1.82 15.93
C ILE A 233 5.17 -1.32 14.94
N PHE A 234 3.92 -1.74 15.10
CA PHE A 234 2.81 -1.21 14.32
C PHE A 234 2.73 0.32 14.43
N PHE A 235 2.82 0.87 15.65
CA PHE A 235 2.74 2.32 15.85
C PHE A 235 3.99 3.08 15.39
N GLU A 236 5.16 2.45 15.37
CA GLU A 236 6.34 3.02 14.70
C GLU A 236 6.12 3.13 13.18
N PHE A 237 5.38 2.20 12.58
CA PHE A 237 5.15 2.15 11.14
C PHE A 237 3.94 2.99 10.71
N PHE A 238 2.85 2.97 11.49
CA PHE A 238 1.62 3.73 11.29
C PHE A 238 1.49 4.84 12.35
N SER A 239 2.40 5.82 12.29
CA SER A 239 2.51 6.88 13.29
C SER A 239 1.36 7.90 13.26
N ALA A 240 0.59 7.95 12.18
CA ALA A 240 -0.52 8.89 11.97
C ALA A 240 -1.71 8.17 11.32
N LEU A 241 -2.26 7.17 12.01
CA LEU A 241 -3.47 6.48 11.54
C LEU A 241 -4.74 7.19 12.02
N PHE A 242 -4.73 7.61 13.29
CA PHE A 242 -5.84 8.31 13.93
C PHE A 242 -5.58 9.81 14.06
N GLU A 243 -6.60 10.55 14.48
CA GLU A 243 -6.45 11.89 15.05
C GLU A 243 -5.33 11.88 16.09
N LYS A 244 -4.47 12.91 16.05
CA LYS A 244 -3.24 13.01 16.86
C LYS A 244 -3.49 12.76 18.35
N SER A 245 -4.60 13.26 18.89
CA SER A 245 -4.97 13.09 20.31
C SER A 245 -5.19 11.60 20.66
N ILE A 246 -5.99 10.89 19.86
CA ILE A 246 -6.30 9.47 19.98
C ILE A 246 -5.04 8.63 19.79
N GLN A 247 -4.29 8.91 18.72
CA GLN A 247 -3.04 8.23 18.39
C GLN A 247 -2.04 8.30 19.56
N ASN A 248 -1.80 9.51 20.10
CA ASN A 248 -0.87 9.71 21.18
C ASN A 248 -1.30 9.00 22.47
N LYS A 249 -2.60 9.07 22.81
CA LYS A 249 -3.14 8.42 24.01
C LYS A 249 -2.91 6.91 23.94
N LEU A 250 -3.20 6.30 22.80
CA LEU A 250 -3.06 4.86 22.58
C LEU A 250 -1.59 4.43 22.56
N GLN A 251 -0.73 5.16 21.84
CA GLN A 251 0.71 4.88 21.81
C GLN A 251 1.35 4.97 23.19
N ASN A 252 1.06 6.03 23.94
CA ASN A 252 1.59 6.21 25.30
C ASN A 252 1.14 5.08 26.22
N TYR A 253 -0.12 4.66 26.11
CA TYR A 253 -0.64 3.54 26.88
C TYR A 253 0.13 2.23 26.58
N ILE A 254 0.26 1.88 25.30
CA ILE A 254 0.95 0.65 24.87
C ILE A 254 2.43 0.67 25.26
N LEU A 255 3.12 1.80 25.08
CA LEU A 255 4.53 1.95 25.46
C LEU A 255 4.74 1.86 26.98
N ASN A 256 3.81 2.39 27.78
CA ASN A 256 3.89 2.27 29.24
C ASN A 256 3.65 0.82 29.68
N LEU A 257 2.69 0.12 29.07
CA LEU A 257 2.45 -1.30 29.32
C LEU A 257 3.66 -2.15 28.94
N GLU A 258 4.29 -1.86 27.79
CA GLU A 258 5.52 -2.55 27.36
C GLU A 258 6.65 -2.35 28.37
N LYS A 259 6.88 -1.11 28.85
CA LYS A 259 7.91 -0.83 29.87
C LYS A 259 7.68 -1.59 31.17
N GLN A 260 6.42 -1.65 31.62
CA GLN A 260 6.04 -2.39 32.82
C GLN A 260 6.31 -3.90 32.69
N VAL A 261 6.19 -4.45 31.48
CA VAL A 261 6.39 -5.88 31.22
C VAL A 261 7.86 -6.20 30.87
N TYR A 262 8.59 -5.30 30.20
CA TYR A 262 9.98 -5.49 29.77
C TYR A 262 11.00 -5.30 30.90
N GLY A 263 10.77 -4.33 31.81
CA GLY A 263 11.75 -3.90 32.81
C GLY A 263 12.22 -4.97 33.80
N ASP A 264 11.56 -6.13 33.85
CA ASP A 264 11.77 -7.18 34.85
C ASP A 264 12.39 -8.48 34.32
N LYS A 265 12.79 -8.56 33.03
CA LYS A 265 13.41 -9.78 32.47
C LYS A 265 14.71 -10.23 33.17
N ASN A 266 15.27 -9.40 34.06
CA ASN A 266 16.53 -9.64 34.78
C ASN A 266 16.39 -10.25 36.18
N TYR A 267 15.17 -10.42 36.71
CA TYR A 267 14.96 -11.01 38.04
C TYR A 267 14.12 -12.29 37.92
N LYS A 268 14.46 -13.30 38.73
CA LYS A 268 13.65 -14.52 38.92
C LYS A 268 12.17 -14.11 39.05
N PHE A 269 11.36 -14.48 38.06
CA PHE A 269 10.03 -13.96 37.82
C PHE A 269 9.06 -14.25 38.98
N GLU A 270 8.55 -13.21 39.64
CA GLU A 270 7.28 -13.28 40.36
C GLU A 270 6.15 -13.03 39.35
N LEU A 271 5.57 -14.10 38.81
CA LEU A 271 4.46 -14.00 37.85
C LEU A 271 3.27 -13.21 38.40
N GLU A 272 3.10 -13.20 39.73
CA GLU A 272 2.06 -12.47 40.47
C GLU A 272 2.03 -10.97 40.15
N LYS A 273 3.19 -10.32 39.98
CA LYS A 273 3.26 -8.89 39.61
C LYS A 273 2.54 -8.62 38.29
N TYR A 274 2.73 -9.51 37.31
CA TYR A 274 2.12 -9.37 35.99
C TYR A 274 0.62 -9.68 36.01
N ILE A 275 0.14 -10.50 36.96
CA ILE A 275 -1.30 -10.71 37.16
C ILE A 275 -1.95 -9.37 37.52
N PHE A 276 -1.37 -8.61 38.45
CA PHE A 276 -1.91 -7.31 38.84
C PHE A 276 -1.94 -6.32 37.67
N ILE A 277 -0.84 -6.22 36.91
CA ILE A 277 -0.76 -5.34 35.74
C ILE A 277 -1.79 -5.74 34.67
N LEU A 278 -1.88 -7.02 34.34
CA LEU A 278 -2.69 -7.51 33.22
C LEU A 278 -4.18 -7.67 33.56
N SER A 279 -4.52 -7.64 34.84
CA SER A 279 -5.91 -7.62 35.33
C SER A 279 -6.47 -6.20 35.46
N ASP A 280 -5.70 -5.14 35.19
CA ASP A 280 -6.16 -3.75 35.29
C ASP A 280 -7.34 -3.50 34.32
N GLU A 281 -8.42 -2.94 34.88
CA GLU A 281 -9.65 -2.59 34.17
C GLU A 281 -9.40 -1.59 33.03
N LYS A 282 -8.35 -0.76 33.14
CA LYS A 282 -7.93 0.17 32.08
C LYS A 282 -7.60 -0.56 30.78
N ILE A 283 -7.02 -1.76 30.85
CA ILE A 283 -6.74 -2.56 29.65
C ILE A 283 -8.06 -2.94 28.96
N ASN A 284 -9.10 -3.29 29.73
CA ASN A 284 -10.42 -3.61 29.17
C ASN A 284 -11.04 -2.41 28.47
N ASN A 285 -10.95 -1.22 29.08
CA ASN A 285 -11.46 0.01 28.49
C ASN A 285 -10.77 0.33 27.17
N VAL A 286 -9.44 0.19 27.09
CA VAL A 286 -8.69 0.38 25.84
C VAL A 286 -9.14 -0.61 24.76
N PHE A 287 -9.35 -1.88 25.10
CA PHE A 287 -9.85 -2.85 24.11
C PHE A 287 -11.27 -2.51 23.63
N LEU A 288 -12.16 -2.06 24.52
CA LEU A 288 -13.53 -1.67 24.15
C LEU A 288 -13.55 -0.43 23.24
N ASP A 289 -12.79 0.61 23.61
CA ASP A 289 -12.64 1.84 22.82
C ASP A 289 -12.12 1.50 21.41
N MET A 290 -11.09 0.67 21.32
CA MET A 290 -10.49 0.28 20.04
C MET A 290 -11.39 -0.62 19.21
N ASP A 291 -12.11 -1.57 19.82
CA ASP A 291 -13.11 -2.38 19.11
C ASP A 291 -14.18 -1.48 18.48
N PHE A 292 -14.66 -0.47 19.22
CA PHE A 292 -15.63 0.49 18.71
C PHE A 292 -15.04 1.31 17.55
N ILE A 293 -13.86 1.91 17.73
CA ILE A 293 -13.21 2.74 16.70
C ILE A 293 -12.97 1.94 15.42
N LEU A 294 -12.43 0.72 15.54
CA LEU A 294 -12.02 -0.10 14.39
C LEU A 294 -13.21 -0.75 13.66
N LYS A 295 -14.32 -1.05 14.35
CA LYS A 295 -15.51 -1.68 13.72
C LYS A 295 -16.42 -0.68 13.01
N ASN A 296 -16.23 0.62 13.22
CA ASN A 296 -17.08 1.67 12.66
C ASN A 296 -16.33 2.54 11.65
N ASP A 297 -17.07 3.12 10.72
CA ASP A 297 -16.57 4.19 9.84
C ASP A 297 -16.87 5.52 10.52
N CYS A 298 -15.98 5.91 11.42
CA CYS A 298 -16.07 7.16 12.16
C CYS A 298 -14.91 8.09 11.77
N ASP A 299 -15.07 9.39 11.98
CA ASP A 299 -14.09 10.44 11.63
C ASP A 299 -12.82 10.44 12.50
N PHE A 300 -12.52 9.34 13.20
CA PHE A 300 -11.34 9.16 14.05
C PHE A 300 -10.04 9.05 13.25
N TYR A 301 -10.12 8.86 11.92
CA TYR A 301 -8.96 8.66 11.04
C TYR A 301 -8.58 9.97 10.35
N GLN A 302 -7.46 10.57 10.75
CA GLN A 302 -6.95 11.84 10.21
C GLN A 302 -5.44 11.81 9.99
N GLY A 303 -4.94 10.79 9.25
CA GLY A 303 -3.53 10.75 8.90
C GLY A 303 -3.15 11.78 7.83
N GLU A 304 -1.88 12.20 7.83
CA GLU A 304 -1.37 13.28 6.96
C GLU A 304 -1.59 12.98 5.46
N GLU A 305 -1.43 11.72 4.99
CA GLU A 305 -1.74 11.32 3.61
C GLU A 305 -2.06 9.80 3.51
N ASN A 306 -3.25 9.44 3.04
CA ASN A 306 -3.61 8.05 2.73
C ASN A 306 -2.94 7.62 1.41
N LYS A 307 -1.98 6.70 1.47
CA LYS A 307 -1.14 6.30 0.32
C LYS A 307 -1.22 4.82 0.04
N ILE A 308 -0.73 4.41 -1.13
CA ILE A 308 -0.54 3.00 -1.49
C ILE A 308 0.47 2.36 -0.53
N LEU A 309 -0.01 1.42 0.30
CA LEU A 309 0.76 0.81 1.38
C LEU A 309 2.01 0.08 0.87
N LYS A 310 1.91 -0.62 -0.26
CA LYS A 310 3.02 -1.40 -0.84
C LYS A 310 4.29 -0.55 -1.03
N SER A 311 4.14 0.73 -1.39
CA SER A 311 5.27 1.65 -1.55
C SER A 311 5.94 1.98 -0.20
N GLN A 312 5.15 2.20 0.84
CA GLN A 312 5.63 2.50 2.20
C GLN A 312 6.31 1.28 2.83
N VAL A 313 5.71 0.10 2.70
CA VAL A 313 6.31 -1.17 3.16
C VAL A 313 7.62 -1.40 2.42
N ALA A 314 7.66 -1.20 1.10
CA ALA A 314 8.90 -1.36 0.33
C ALA A 314 10.02 -0.46 0.86
N PHE A 315 9.71 0.81 1.13
CA PHE A 315 10.63 1.77 1.69
C PHE A 315 11.15 1.34 3.06
N LYS A 316 10.25 1.03 3.99
CA LYS A 316 10.60 0.69 5.37
C LYS A 316 11.36 -0.63 5.45
N LEU A 317 10.88 -1.68 4.79
CA LEU A 317 11.55 -2.99 4.77
C LEU A 317 12.95 -2.87 4.15
N ARG A 318 13.11 -2.12 3.06
CA ARG A 318 14.43 -1.86 2.46
C ARG A 318 15.36 -1.15 3.44
N LYS A 319 14.86 -0.13 4.16
CA LYS A 319 15.64 0.62 5.15
C LYS A 319 16.14 -0.31 6.26
N GLU A 320 15.25 -1.12 6.86
CA GLU A 320 15.63 -2.05 7.92
C GLU A 320 16.63 -3.10 7.42
N LEU A 321 16.43 -3.66 6.23
CA LEU A 321 17.37 -4.63 5.63
C LEU A 321 18.76 -4.04 5.35
N VAL A 322 18.82 -2.79 4.87
CA VAL A 322 20.10 -2.08 4.66
C VAL A 322 20.80 -1.84 6.00
N PHE A 323 20.04 -1.46 7.04
CA PHE A 323 20.60 -1.22 8.36
C PHE A 323 21.12 -2.50 9.01
N LEU A 324 20.31 -3.57 8.99
CA LEU A 324 20.71 -4.90 9.45
C LEU A 324 22.00 -5.36 8.75
N LYS A 325 22.06 -5.26 7.40
CA LYS A 325 23.27 -5.59 6.65
C LYS A 325 24.49 -4.79 7.13
N LYS A 326 24.35 -3.48 7.32
CA LYS A 326 25.45 -2.63 7.80
C LYS A 326 25.92 -3.05 9.19
N LYS A 327 25.01 -3.41 10.09
CA LYS A 327 25.34 -3.88 11.43
C LYS A 327 26.06 -5.23 11.42
N ILE A 328 25.58 -6.19 10.61
CA ILE A 328 26.21 -7.51 10.42
C ILE A 328 27.65 -7.35 9.92
N VAL A 329 27.87 -6.54 8.88
CA VAL A 329 29.21 -6.30 8.32
C VAL A 329 30.16 -5.64 9.32
N LYS A 330 29.62 -4.85 10.26
CA LYS A 330 30.37 -4.22 11.36
C LYS A 330 30.49 -5.09 12.61
N SER A 331 30.02 -6.34 12.57
CA SER A 331 30.02 -7.27 13.70
C SER A 331 29.36 -6.72 14.98
N GLN A 332 28.31 -5.91 14.82
CA GLN A 332 27.54 -5.39 15.95
C GLN A 332 26.61 -6.47 16.52
N ARG A 333 26.48 -6.53 17.85
CA ARG A 333 25.70 -7.56 18.54
C ARG A 333 24.24 -7.20 18.79
N ASN A 334 23.89 -5.91 18.80
CA ASN A 334 22.53 -5.42 19.05
C ASN A 334 21.69 -5.40 17.75
N LEU A 335 21.24 -6.58 17.31
CA LEU A 335 20.48 -6.76 16.06
C LEU A 335 18.98 -7.02 16.29
N GLU A 336 18.57 -7.27 17.53
CA GLU A 336 17.23 -7.74 17.91
C GLU A 336 16.13 -6.81 17.40
N GLU A 337 16.25 -5.51 17.62
CA GLU A 337 15.24 -4.53 17.18
C GLU A 337 15.04 -4.53 15.66
N GLU A 338 16.12 -4.60 14.87
CA GLU A 338 16.01 -4.65 13.41
C GLU A 338 15.34 -5.94 12.96
N ILE A 339 15.70 -7.06 13.57
CA ILE A 339 15.14 -8.37 13.23
C ILE A 339 13.65 -8.40 13.55
N GLU A 340 13.23 -7.88 14.72
CA GLU A 340 11.81 -7.79 15.09
C GLU A 340 11.02 -6.96 14.07
N ARG A 341 11.55 -5.79 13.69
CA ARG A 341 10.92 -4.94 12.66
C ARG A 341 10.83 -5.64 11.31
N ILE A 342 11.89 -6.34 10.91
CA ILE A 342 11.91 -7.11 9.65
C ILE A 342 10.91 -8.27 9.70
N LYS A 343 10.88 -9.05 10.79
CA LYS A 343 9.93 -10.14 11.02
C LYS A 343 8.50 -9.64 10.92
N PHE A 344 8.18 -8.53 11.60
CA PHE A 344 6.87 -7.90 11.54
C PHE A 344 6.46 -7.55 10.11
N LEU A 345 7.33 -6.84 9.37
CA LEU A 345 7.03 -6.42 8.00
C LEU A 345 6.85 -7.61 7.04
N LEU A 346 7.65 -8.65 7.18
CA LEU A 346 7.55 -9.84 6.33
C LEU A 346 6.32 -10.67 6.66
N CYS A 347 6.00 -10.82 7.95
CA CYS A 347 4.85 -11.59 8.41
C CYS A 347 3.55 -11.06 7.79
N TYR A 348 3.35 -9.74 7.83
CA TYR A 348 2.08 -9.13 7.41
C TYR A 348 2.05 -8.64 5.96
N PHE A 349 3.21 -8.39 5.32
CA PHE A 349 3.23 -7.69 4.02
C PHE A 349 4.09 -8.35 2.93
N ALA A 350 4.80 -9.46 3.18
CA ALA A 350 5.63 -10.10 2.15
C ALA A 350 4.84 -10.51 0.91
N THR A 351 3.60 -10.94 1.10
CA THR A 351 2.69 -11.44 0.05
C THR A 351 2.33 -10.37 -0.97
N MET A 352 2.37 -9.08 -0.59
CA MET A 352 2.08 -7.96 -1.48
C MET A 352 3.09 -7.84 -2.63
N PHE A 353 4.29 -8.42 -2.49
CA PHE A 353 5.36 -8.24 -3.47
C PHE A 353 5.40 -9.32 -4.55
N GLU A 354 4.84 -10.51 -4.30
CA GLU A 354 4.88 -11.66 -5.22
C GLU A 354 6.31 -12.00 -5.73
N GLU A 355 7.34 -11.71 -4.91
CA GLU A 355 8.75 -11.88 -5.28
C GLU A 355 9.40 -13.02 -4.50
N LYS A 356 9.91 -14.02 -5.23
CA LYS A 356 10.54 -15.23 -4.64
C LYS A 356 11.67 -14.92 -3.65
N SER A 357 12.42 -13.82 -3.83
CA SER A 357 13.49 -13.45 -2.91
C SER A 357 12.96 -12.96 -1.56
N ILE A 358 11.82 -12.26 -1.56
CA ILE A 358 11.17 -11.78 -0.35
C ILE A 358 10.53 -12.95 0.39
N GLU A 359 9.92 -13.89 -0.32
CA GLU A 359 9.36 -15.11 0.27
C GLU A 359 10.43 -15.97 0.97
N LYS A 360 11.59 -16.16 0.32
CA LYS A 360 12.73 -16.86 0.95
C LYS A 360 13.20 -16.17 2.22
N LEU A 361 13.22 -14.84 2.21
CA LEU A 361 13.64 -14.03 3.34
C LEU A 361 12.60 -14.11 4.48
N LYS A 362 11.30 -14.11 4.18
CA LYS A 362 10.24 -14.40 5.16
C LYS A 362 10.48 -15.74 5.85
N ASN A 363 10.60 -16.81 5.07
CA ASN A 363 10.82 -18.16 5.61
C ASN A 363 12.07 -18.20 6.50
N TYR A 364 13.17 -17.59 6.07
CA TYR A 364 14.39 -17.54 6.86
C TYR A 364 14.18 -16.91 8.25
N PHE A 365 13.44 -15.81 8.33
CA PHE A 365 13.18 -15.14 9.62
C PHE A 365 12.04 -15.77 10.43
N GLU A 366 11.16 -16.54 9.80
CA GLU A 366 10.07 -17.27 10.45
C GLU A 366 10.57 -18.51 11.20
N TYR A 367 11.46 -19.30 10.59
CA TYR A 367 11.96 -20.55 11.17
C TYR A 367 13.14 -20.40 12.15
N ASN A 368 13.80 -19.24 12.19
CA ASN A 368 14.93 -19.02 13.10
C ASN A 368 14.54 -18.15 14.29
N HIS A 369 14.72 -18.68 15.50
CA HIS A 369 14.70 -17.89 16.73
C HIS A 369 15.85 -16.87 16.71
N LEU A 370 15.71 -15.74 17.42
CA LEU A 370 16.71 -14.65 17.44
C LEU A 370 18.13 -15.16 17.72
N GLU A 371 18.25 -16.17 18.59
CA GLU A 371 19.51 -16.80 19.01
C GLU A 371 20.12 -17.76 17.97
N GLN A 372 19.34 -18.20 16.98
CA GLN A 372 19.72 -19.21 15.98
C GLN A 372 20.06 -18.60 14.61
N ILE A 373 19.91 -17.28 14.45
CA ILE A 373 20.21 -16.57 13.21
C ILE A 373 21.73 -16.51 13.04
N SER A 374 22.29 -17.49 12.34
CA SER A 374 23.68 -17.47 11.87
C SER A 374 23.78 -16.53 10.66
N TYR A 375 24.55 -15.46 10.77
CA TYR A 375 24.74 -14.50 9.68
C TYR A 375 25.87 -14.94 8.75
N ASP A 376 25.57 -15.87 7.86
CA ASP A 376 26.50 -16.31 6.83
C ASP A 376 26.46 -15.43 5.56
N GLU A 377 27.41 -15.64 4.65
CA GLU A 377 27.42 -14.94 3.36
C GLU A 377 26.15 -15.16 2.53
N ASN A 378 25.48 -16.31 2.70
CA ASN A 378 24.29 -16.64 1.92
C ASN A 378 23.13 -15.73 2.29
N ILE A 379 22.92 -15.46 3.58
CA ILE A 379 21.88 -14.53 4.05
C ILE A 379 22.18 -13.12 3.60
N ILE A 380 23.44 -12.67 3.65
CA ILE A 380 23.82 -11.35 3.12
C ILE A 380 23.47 -11.26 1.62
N LYS A 381 23.79 -12.30 0.83
CA LYS A 381 23.43 -12.37 -0.60
C LYS A 381 21.90 -12.37 -0.80
N GLN A 382 21.13 -13.01 0.08
CA GLN A 382 19.67 -12.99 0.02
C GLN A 382 19.10 -11.62 0.36
N ILE A 383 19.59 -10.97 1.43
CA ILE A 383 19.24 -9.60 1.81
C ILE A 383 19.51 -8.64 0.64
N GLU A 384 20.66 -8.73 -0.01
CA GLU A 384 20.99 -7.89 -1.17
C GLU A 384 20.04 -8.10 -2.36
N LYS A 385 19.69 -9.35 -2.66
CA LYS A 385 18.72 -9.66 -3.71
C LYS A 385 17.36 -9.03 -3.40
N SER A 386 16.88 -9.17 -2.17
CA SER A 386 15.60 -8.59 -1.72
C SER A 386 15.64 -7.06 -1.74
N ILE A 387 16.72 -6.42 -1.26
CA ILE A 387 16.92 -4.97 -1.37
C ILE A 387 16.83 -4.52 -2.83
N LYS A 388 17.41 -5.24 -3.79
CA LYS A 388 17.32 -4.88 -5.22
C LYS A 388 15.90 -4.99 -5.79
N LYS A 389 15.04 -5.83 -5.20
CA LYS A 389 13.65 -6.04 -5.61
C LYS A 389 12.66 -5.10 -4.93
N LEU A 390 12.96 -4.64 -3.71
CA LEU A 390 12.24 -3.57 -3.01
C LEU A 390 12.58 -2.21 -3.63
N LYS A 391 12.27 -2.02 -4.90
CA LYS A 391 12.42 -0.75 -5.59
C LYS A 391 11.29 0.18 -5.16
N ILE A 392 11.69 1.38 -4.75
CA ILE A 392 10.78 2.45 -4.36
C ILE A 392 10.67 3.32 -5.60
N TYR A 393 9.48 3.33 -6.19
CA TYR A 393 9.16 4.17 -7.33
C TYR A 393 8.37 5.36 -6.78
N SER A 394 9.04 6.50 -6.65
CA SER A 394 8.43 7.78 -6.26
C SER A 394 7.93 8.55 -7.48
#